data_AF-A0A651EG54-F1
#
_entry.id   AF-A0A651EG54-F1
#
_cell.length_a   1.000
_cell.length_b   1.000
_cell.length_c   1.000
_cell.angle_alpha   90.00
_cell.angle_beta   90.00
_cell.angle_gamma   90.00
#
_symmetry.space_group_name_H-M   'P 1'
#
loop_
_entity.id
_entity.type
_entity.pdbx_description
1 polymer ?
#
loop_
_entity_poly.entity_id
_entity_poly.type
_entity_poly.pdbx_seq_one_letter_code
_entity_poly.pdbx_strand_id
1 'polypeptide(L)'
;MMTTHRRADRPLEWFLAGFSAVWGGSALFTSGLFSLAPYLQMLDRLTTVQWAAISMALGAVHMIALLVNGTAWWTPILRLVTTSANAGFFAWIAAILFYSPDVGPAAMTYGYFALGFAWCAVAAGQDVAKMKLGTYGL
;
A
#
# COMPACT_ATOMS: atom_id res chain seq x y z
N MET A 1 1.90 25.60 26.87
CA MET A 1 2.92 24.59 26.53
C MET A 1 2.34 23.76 25.39
N MET A 2 2.69 24.11 24.14
CA MET A 2 2.12 23.51 22.95
C MET A 2 2.79 22.14 22.76
N THR A 3 2.10 21.07 23.13
CA THR A 3 2.56 19.71 22.83
C THR A 3 2.47 19.51 21.33
N THR A 4 3.56 19.81 20.62
CA THR A 4 3.80 19.29 19.28
C THR A 4 3.68 17.77 19.36
N HIS A 5 2.50 17.24 19.00
CA HIS A 5 2.35 15.82 18.74
C HIS A 5 3.30 15.50 17.60
N ARG A 6 4.49 14.99 17.97
CA ARG A 6 5.54 14.52 17.07
C ARG A 6 4.86 13.80 15.91
N ARG A 7 5.22 14.18 14.68
CA ARG A 7 5.21 13.22 13.57
C ARG A 7 5.91 11.98 14.12
N ALA A 8 5.17 10.96 14.50
CA ALA A 8 5.79 9.68 14.78
C ALA A 8 6.52 9.35 13.48
N ASP A 9 7.82 9.11 13.55
CA ASP A 9 8.54 8.64 12.37
C ASP A 9 7.84 7.34 11.97
N ARG A 10 7.23 7.33 10.79
CA ARG A 10 6.48 6.19 10.24
C ARG A 10 7.32 5.52 9.16
N PRO A 11 8.54 5.01 9.48
CA PRO A 11 9.48 4.54 8.46
C PRO A 11 8.90 3.35 7.68
N LEU A 12 8.12 2.49 8.33
CA LEU A 12 7.44 1.39 7.67
C LEU A 12 6.40 1.88 6.65
N GLU A 13 5.58 2.88 7.00
CA GLU A 13 4.59 3.42 6.05
C GLU A 13 5.27 4.11 4.87
N TRP A 14 6.35 4.86 5.10
CA TRP A 14 7.15 5.47 4.04
C TRP A 14 7.77 4.43 3.11
N PHE A 15 8.38 3.39 3.68
CA PHE A 15 8.95 2.29 2.92
C PHE A 15 7.89 1.59 2.07
N LEU A 16 6.74 1.25 2.66
CA LEU A 16 5.64 0.58 1.96
C LEU A 16 5.02 1.46 0.88
N ALA A 17 4.82 2.76 1.16
CA ALA A 17 4.32 3.72 0.17
C ALA A 17 5.27 3.84 -1.03
N GLY A 18 6.58 3.99 -0.76
CA GLY A 18 7.62 4.03 -1.78
C GLY A 18 7.72 2.72 -2.56
N PHE A 19 7.65 1.58 -1.87
CA PHE A 19 7.62 0.26 -2.49
C PHE A 19 6.44 0.12 -3.45
N SER A 20 5.23 0.48 -3.04
CA SER A 20 4.04 0.41 -3.91
C SER A 20 4.16 1.31 -5.13
N ALA A 21 4.72 2.52 -4.96
CA ALA A 21 4.98 3.44 -6.06
C ALA A 21 6.02 2.88 -7.06
N VAL A 22 7.16 2.39 -6.55
CA VAL A 22 8.24 1.82 -7.37
C VAL A 22 7.81 0.51 -8.03
N TRP A 23 7.10 -0.35 -7.30
CA TRP A 23 6.59 -1.61 -7.84
C TRP A 23 5.63 -1.37 -9.00
N GLY A 24 4.66 -0.47 -8.81
CA GLY A 24 3.73 -0.07 -9.88
C GLY A 24 4.45 0.56 -11.06
N GLY A 25 5.42 1.45 -10.82
CA GLY A 25 6.25 2.03 -11.87
C GLY A 25 7.04 0.98 -12.65
N SER A 26 7.70 0.06 -11.96
CA SER A 26 8.48 -1.02 -12.60
C SER A 26 7.62 -1.93 -13.46
N ALA A 27 6.38 -2.20 -13.03
CA ALA A 27 5.45 -3.04 -13.75
C ALA A 27 5.01 -2.45 -15.10
N LEU A 28 5.08 -1.13 -15.28
CA LEU A 28 4.83 -0.49 -16.57
C LEU A 28 5.92 -0.78 -17.61
N PHE A 29 7.16 -1.07 -17.18
CA PHE A 29 8.31 -1.23 -18.07
C PHE A 29 8.70 -2.69 -18.30
N THR A 30 8.23 -3.63 -17.48
CA THR A 30 8.62 -5.05 -17.55
C THR A 30 7.51 -5.94 -18.11
N SER A 31 7.10 -5.69 -19.35
CA SER A 31 6.05 -6.47 -20.03
C SER A 31 6.36 -7.97 -20.13
N GLY A 32 7.65 -8.35 -20.21
CA GLY A 32 8.09 -9.74 -20.30
C GLY A 32 8.08 -10.53 -18.98
N LEU A 33 8.08 -9.87 -17.82
CA LEU A 33 8.00 -10.59 -16.52
C LEU A 33 6.59 -11.09 -16.23
N PHE A 34 5.57 -10.40 -16.75
CA PHE A 34 4.16 -10.69 -16.52
C PHE A 34 3.52 -11.55 -17.62
N SER A 35 4.32 -12.08 -18.55
CA SER A 35 3.86 -13.05 -19.56
C SER A 35 3.93 -14.51 -19.09
N LEU A 36 4.39 -14.77 -17.86
CA LEU A 36 4.40 -16.12 -17.31
C LEU A 36 2.97 -16.59 -17.01
N ALA A 37 2.73 -17.91 -17.15
CA ALA A 37 1.43 -18.53 -16.93
C ALA A 37 0.70 -18.11 -15.63
N PRO A 38 1.38 -17.90 -14.48
CA PRO A 38 0.71 -17.49 -13.24
C PRO A 38 0.13 -16.07 -13.31
N TYR A 39 0.76 -15.19 -14.09
CA TYR A 39 0.31 -13.81 -14.27
C TYR A 39 -0.81 -13.68 -15.31
N LEU A 40 -1.03 -14.70 -16.16
CA LEU A 40 -2.16 -14.71 -17.09
C LEU A 40 -3.51 -14.61 -16.35
N GLN A 41 -3.63 -15.27 -15.19
CA GLN A 41 -4.83 -15.17 -14.35
C GLN A 41 -5.06 -13.75 -13.80
N MET A 42 -3.99 -12.97 -13.62
CA MET A 42 -4.11 -11.55 -13.28
C MET A 42 -4.58 -10.73 -14.50
N LEU A 43 -4.05 -11.04 -15.69
CA LEU A 43 -4.40 -10.37 -16.94
C LEU A 43 -5.88 -10.55 -17.33
N ASP A 44 -6.48 -11.68 -16.99
CA ASP A 44 -7.91 -11.92 -17.19
C ASP A 44 -8.81 -10.96 -16.39
N ARG A 45 -8.28 -10.35 -15.32
CA ARG A 45 -9.01 -9.42 -14.46
C ARG A 45 -8.68 -7.97 -14.75
N LEU A 46 -7.39 -7.66 -14.90
CA LEU A 46 -6.86 -6.33 -15.18
C LEU A 46 -5.61 -6.45 -16.05
N THR A 47 -5.50 -5.58 -17.05
CA THR A 47 -4.27 -5.48 -17.86
C THR A 47 -3.08 -5.05 -16.99
N THR A 48 -1.85 -5.41 -17.41
CA THR A 48 -0.59 -5.00 -16.76
C THR A 48 -0.58 -3.52 -16.40
N VAL A 49 -0.98 -2.69 -17.36
CA VAL A 49 -1.00 -1.23 -17.21
C VAL A 49 -1.97 -0.79 -16.12
N GLN A 50 -3.15 -1.42 -16.02
CA GLN A 50 -4.16 -1.03 -15.03
C GLN A 50 -3.69 -1.31 -13.60
N TRP A 51 -3.24 -2.52 -13.29
CA TRP A 51 -2.81 -2.82 -11.93
C TRP A 51 -1.48 -2.14 -11.56
N ALA A 52 -0.59 -1.92 -12.53
CA ALA A 52 0.61 -1.11 -12.36
C ALA A 52 0.28 0.35 -12.02
N ALA A 53 -0.65 0.96 -12.77
CA ALA A 53 -1.12 2.32 -12.51
C ALA A 53 -1.83 2.44 -11.16
N ILE A 54 -2.65 1.45 -10.78
CA ILE A 54 -3.32 1.42 -9.47
C ILE A 54 -2.30 1.39 -8.34
N SER A 55 -1.32 0.47 -8.37
CA SER A 55 -0.29 0.40 -7.33
C SER A 55 0.51 1.70 -7.26
N MET A 56 0.93 2.23 -8.43
CA MET A 56 1.69 3.47 -8.48
C MET A 56 0.92 4.66 -7.90
N ALA A 57 -0.36 4.81 -8.27
CA ALA A 57 -1.22 5.87 -7.78
C ALA A 57 -1.46 5.75 -6.27
N LEU A 58 -1.74 4.53 -5.77
CA LEU A 58 -1.93 4.28 -4.34
C LEU A 58 -0.67 4.62 -3.54
N GLY A 59 0.51 4.21 -4.02
CA GLY A 59 1.80 4.55 -3.41
C GLY A 59 2.04 6.07 -3.38
N ALA A 60 1.82 6.75 -4.50
CA ALA A 60 2.00 8.20 -4.59
C ALA A 60 1.06 8.98 -3.66
N VAL A 61 -0.24 8.64 -3.64
CA VAL A 61 -1.21 9.26 -2.73
C VAL A 61 -0.86 8.99 -1.28
N HIS A 62 -0.39 7.77 -0.95
CA HIS A 62 0.06 7.44 0.39
C HIS A 62 1.26 8.29 0.82
N MET A 63 2.26 8.47 -0.04
CA MET A 63 3.40 9.36 0.24
C MET A 63 2.96 10.82 0.44
N ILE A 64 2.03 11.33 -0.37
CA ILE A 64 1.50 12.70 -0.19
C ILE A 64 0.80 12.83 1.17
N ALA A 65 -0.01 11.83 1.54
CA ALA A 65 -0.69 11.82 2.84
C ALA A 65 0.30 11.76 4.02
N LEU A 66 1.43 11.06 3.87
CA LEU A 66 2.52 11.05 4.85
C LEU A 66 3.27 12.38 4.92
N LEU A 67 3.52 13.02 3.77
CA LEU A 67 4.23 14.30 3.69
C LEU A 67 3.51 15.42 4.42
N VAL A 68 2.18 15.46 4.29
CA VAL A 68 1.30 16.45 4.93
C VAL A 68 0.69 15.94 6.25
N ASN A 69 1.18 14.81 6.76
CA ASN A 69 0.66 14.22 7.99
C ASN A 69 0.88 15.16 9.19
N GLY A 70 -0.21 15.44 9.91
CA GLY A 70 -0.25 16.37 11.03
C GLY A 70 -0.61 17.82 10.67
N THR A 71 -0.69 18.18 9.38
CA THR A 71 -1.14 19.53 8.96
C THR A 71 -2.58 19.55 8.46
N ALA A 72 -3.08 18.43 7.94
CA ALA A 72 -4.46 18.32 7.47
C ALA A 72 -5.22 17.21 8.20
N TRP A 73 -6.48 17.48 8.53
CA TRP A 73 -7.33 16.55 9.29
C TRP A 73 -7.64 15.26 8.52
N TRP A 74 -7.60 15.29 7.18
CA TRP A 74 -7.95 14.15 6.33
C TRP A 74 -6.79 13.18 6.11
N THR A 75 -5.56 13.49 6.54
CA THR A 75 -4.40 12.62 6.27
C THR A 75 -4.52 11.22 6.86
N PRO A 76 -5.07 11.02 8.08
CA PRO A 76 -5.26 9.67 8.61
C PRO A 76 -6.23 8.85 7.76
N ILE A 77 -7.24 9.49 7.17
CA ILE A 77 -8.24 8.83 6.31
C ILE A 77 -7.58 8.38 5.01
N LEU A 78 -6.81 9.24 4.34
CA LEU A 78 -6.11 8.85 3.13
C LEU A 78 -5.07 7.77 3.38
N ARG A 79 -4.34 7.84 4.50
CA ARG A 79 -3.41 6.77 4.92
C ARG A 79 -4.17 5.46 5.07
N LEU A 80 -5.27 5.44 5.83
CA LEU A 80 -6.10 4.25 6.03
C LEU A 80 -6.59 3.65 4.70
N VAL A 81 -7.15 4.48 3.81
CA VAL A 81 -7.66 4.04 2.50
C VAL A 81 -6.53 3.46 1.65
N THR A 82 -5.42 4.18 1.51
CA THR A 82 -4.30 3.74 0.66
C THR A 82 -3.58 2.51 1.20
N THR A 83 -3.39 2.39 2.52
CA THR A 83 -2.82 1.17 3.13
C THR A 83 -3.78 -0.01 3.02
N SER A 84 -5.08 0.20 3.17
CA SER A 84 -6.07 -0.90 3.06
C SER A 84 -6.19 -1.40 1.62
N ALA A 85 -6.22 -0.48 0.66
CA ALA A 85 -6.23 -0.83 -0.76
C ALA A 85 -4.97 -1.58 -1.18
N ASN A 86 -3.77 -1.11 -0.75
CA ASN A 86 -2.53 -1.83 -1.00
C ASN A 86 -2.50 -3.21 -0.31
N ALA A 87 -2.99 -3.33 0.93
CA ALA A 87 -3.08 -4.62 1.62
C ALA A 87 -3.90 -5.63 0.81
N GLY A 88 -5.10 -5.23 0.37
CA GLY A 88 -5.95 -6.07 -0.48
C GLY A 88 -5.32 -6.40 -1.83
N PHE A 89 -4.70 -5.41 -2.47
CA PHE A 89 -4.04 -5.58 -3.76
C PHE A 89 -2.89 -6.58 -3.71
N PHE A 90 -1.96 -6.43 -2.76
CA PHE A 90 -0.83 -7.36 -2.62
C PHE A 90 -1.26 -8.72 -2.07
N ALA A 91 -2.31 -8.80 -1.24
CA ALA A 91 -2.90 -10.07 -0.83
C ALA A 91 -3.50 -10.83 -2.02
N TRP A 92 -4.15 -10.12 -2.93
CA TRP A 92 -4.70 -10.70 -4.15
C TRP A 92 -3.60 -11.24 -5.07
N ILE A 93 -2.51 -10.50 -5.27
CA ILE A 93 -1.34 -10.99 -6.02
C ILE A 93 -0.76 -12.23 -5.35
N ALA A 94 -0.55 -12.18 -4.03
CA ALA A 94 -0.02 -13.31 -3.28
C ALA A 94 -0.89 -14.56 -3.44
N ALA A 95 -2.22 -14.42 -3.34
CA ALA A 95 -3.15 -15.53 -3.48
C ALA A 95 -3.11 -16.18 -4.87
N ILE A 96 -3.00 -15.39 -5.94
CA ILE A 96 -2.88 -15.92 -7.31
C ILE A 96 -1.57 -16.69 -7.48
N LEU A 97 -0.46 -16.14 -6.98
CA LEU A 97 0.86 -16.74 -7.17
C LEU A 97 1.13 -17.92 -6.24
N PHE A 98 0.41 -18.04 -5.11
CA PHE A 98 0.66 -19.06 -4.08
C PHE A 98 0.54 -20.49 -4.60
N TYR A 99 -0.38 -20.73 -5.54
CA TYR A 99 -0.62 -22.05 -6.13
C TYR A 99 0.25 -22.33 -7.36
N SER A 100 1.15 -21.40 -7.72
CA SER A 100 2.06 -21.60 -8.84
C SER A 100 3.41 -22.18 -8.38
N PRO A 101 3.82 -23.35 -8.93
CA PRO A 101 5.07 -24.00 -8.55
C PRO A 101 6.33 -23.18 -8.89
N ASP A 102 6.26 -22.29 -9.89
CA ASP A 102 7.44 -21.58 -10.41
C ASP A 102 7.70 -20.22 -9.71
N VAL A 103 6.71 -19.69 -8.98
CA VAL A 103 6.75 -18.35 -8.37
C VAL A 103 6.28 -18.31 -6.92
N GLY A 104 6.18 -19.47 -6.26
CA GLY A 104 5.80 -19.60 -4.85
C GLY A 104 6.57 -18.68 -3.88
N PRO A 105 7.91 -18.50 -4.00
CA PRO A 105 8.66 -17.55 -3.16
C PRO A 105 8.24 -16.08 -3.37
N ALA A 106 7.85 -15.71 -4.61
CA ALA A 106 7.33 -14.38 -4.90
C ALA A 106 5.96 -14.16 -4.24
N ALA A 107 5.11 -15.20 -4.20
CA ALA A 107 3.83 -15.17 -3.49
C ALA A 107 4.00 -14.83 -2.00
N MET A 108 4.98 -15.44 -1.33
CA MET A 108 5.28 -15.13 0.07
C MET A 108 5.71 -13.67 0.26
N THR A 109 6.54 -13.15 -0.65
CA THR A 109 6.99 -11.75 -0.62
C THR A 109 5.80 -10.78 -0.70
N TYR A 110 4.90 -10.98 -1.66
CA TYR A 110 3.67 -10.17 -1.75
C TYR A 110 2.76 -10.34 -0.53
N GLY A 111 2.71 -11.54 0.05
CA GLY A 111 2.00 -11.81 1.30
C GLY A 111 2.56 -10.99 2.47
N TYR A 112 3.89 -10.91 2.63
CA TYR A 112 4.51 -10.07 3.66
C TYR A 112 4.24 -8.58 3.46
N PHE A 113 4.28 -8.08 2.22
CA PHE A 113 3.89 -6.71 1.93
C PHE A 113 2.43 -6.44 2.28
N ALA A 114 1.52 -7.37 1.93
CA ALA A 114 0.11 -7.27 2.27
C ALA A 114 -0.11 -7.17 3.79
N LEU A 115 0.59 -8.00 4.58
CA LEU A 115 0.55 -7.94 6.05
C LEU A 115 1.12 -6.63 6.58
N GLY A 116 2.23 -6.14 6.02
CA GLY A 116 2.81 -4.84 6.37
C GLY A 116 1.82 -3.69 6.14
N PHE A 117 1.14 -3.69 4.99
CA PHE A 117 0.10 -2.72 4.69
C PHE A 117 -1.12 -2.85 5.61
N ALA A 118 -1.55 -4.07 5.93
CA ALA A 118 -2.65 -4.30 6.86
C ALA A 118 -2.33 -3.80 8.28
N TRP A 119 -1.10 -4.00 8.74
CA TRP A 119 -0.62 -3.45 10.01
C TRP A 119 -0.68 -1.91 10.01
N CYS A 120 -0.19 -1.28 8.95
CA CYS A 120 -0.28 0.16 8.78
C CYS A 120 -1.73 0.66 8.70
N ALA A 121 -2.64 -0.12 8.11
CA ALA A 121 -4.06 0.20 8.08
C ALA A 121 -4.69 0.20 9.47
N VAL A 122 -4.35 -0.78 10.32
CA VAL A 122 -4.79 -0.78 11.74
C VAL A 122 -4.30 0.47 12.46
N ALA A 123 -3.01 0.83 12.30
CA ALA A 123 -2.45 2.03 12.90
C ALA A 123 -3.12 3.32 12.39
N ALA A 124 -3.37 3.43 11.08
CA ALA A 124 -4.09 4.56 10.50
C ALA A 124 -5.57 4.59 10.94
N GLY A 125 -6.20 3.44 11.18
CA GLY A 125 -7.55 3.35 11.73
C GLY A 125 -7.64 3.87 13.17
N GLN A 126 -6.64 3.57 13.99
CA GLN A 126 -6.52 4.14 15.35
C GLN A 126 -6.33 5.66 15.32
N ASP A 127 -5.55 6.15 14.35
CA ASP A 127 -5.38 7.58 14.10
C ASP A 127 -6.72 8.24 13.70
N VAL A 128 -7.51 7.64 12.80
CA VAL A 128 -8.86 8.13 12.47
C VAL A 128 -9.80 8.11 13.68
N ALA A 129 -9.74 7.06 14.51
CA ALA A 129 -10.60 6.95 15.69
C ALA A 129 -10.31 8.07 16.72
N LYS A 130 -9.03 8.33 16.99
CA LYS A 130 -8.59 9.45 17.84
C LYS A 130 -9.04 10.81 17.28
N MET A 131 -9.08 10.97 15.95
CA MET A 131 -9.60 12.21 15.32
C MET A 131 -11.09 12.41 15.67
N LYS A 132 -11.90 11.36 15.55
CA LYS A 132 -13.34 11.42 15.88
C LYS A 132 -13.62 11.70 17.36
N LEU A 133 -12.73 11.27 18.25
CA LEU A 133 -12.82 11.49 19.69
C LEU A 133 -12.32 12.88 20.13
N GLY A 134 -11.95 13.77 19.19
CA GLY A 134 -11.50 15.13 19.52
C GLY A 134 -10.15 15.19 20.24
N THR A 135 -9.39 14.09 20.25
CA THR A 135 -8.07 13.99 20.90
C THR A 135 -6.91 14.30 19.97
N TYR A 136 -7.20 14.62 18.70
CA TYR A 136 -6.24 15.24 17.80
C TYR A 136 -6.08 16.71 18.18
N GLY A 137 -5.04 17.01 18.97
CA GLY A 137 -4.60 18.38 19.17
C GLY A 137 -4.16 18.96 17.82
N LEU A 138 -4.95 19.89 17.29
CA LEU A 138 -4.51 20.90 16.33
C LEU A 138 -3.69 21.96 17.08
#